data_AF-A0A0F0L2M5-F1
#
_entry.id   AF-A0A0F0L2M5-F1
#
_cell.length_a   1.000
_cell.length_b   1.000
_cell.length_c   1.000
_cell.angle_alpha   90.00
_cell.angle_beta   90.00
_cell.angle_gamma   90.00
#
_symmetry.space_group_name_H-M   'P 1'
#
loop_
_entity.id
_entity.type
_entity.pdbx_description
1 polymer ?
#
loop_
_entity_poly.entity_id
_entity_poly.type
_entity_poly.pdbx_seq_one_letter_code
_entity_poly.pdbx_strand_id
1 'polypeptide(L)'
;MDTLAATRTPDAGPISPDWTTGQLLDWLSEDARQHDATLREPLARIEALLTDAHWAHTPSTVALIRSIAGAVRDEPALRSIRIRNLGLQPTPGVSERIPQFA
;
A
#
# COMPACT_ATOMS: atom_id res chain seq x y z
N MET A 1 21.54 -31.74 -5.58
CA MET A 1 21.95 -30.71 -4.60
C MET A 1 21.80 -29.39 -5.30
N ASP A 2 20.57 -28.89 -5.26
CA ASP A 2 20.07 -27.87 -6.16
C ASP A 2 20.14 -26.53 -5.43
N THR A 3 21.31 -25.91 -5.48
CA THR A 3 21.50 -24.53 -5.07
C THR A 3 20.82 -23.64 -6.11
N LEU A 4 19.53 -23.37 -5.92
CA LEU A 4 18.85 -22.35 -6.70
C LEU A 4 19.40 -20.99 -6.25
N ALA A 5 20.15 -20.38 -7.16
CA ALA A 5 20.67 -19.04 -7.05
C ALA A 5 19.54 -18.09 -6.63
N ALA A 6 19.60 -17.59 -5.41
CA ALA A 6 18.82 -16.43 -4.99
C ALA A 6 19.32 -15.25 -5.83
N THR A 7 18.61 -14.97 -6.92
CA THR A 7 18.78 -13.75 -7.71
C THR A 7 18.52 -12.58 -6.79
N ARG A 8 19.59 -12.04 -6.19
CA ARG A 8 19.55 -10.87 -5.34
C ARG A 8 19.41 -9.66 -6.26
N THR A 9 18.16 -9.39 -6.65
CA THR A 9 17.77 -8.18 -7.39
C THR A 9 18.10 -6.95 -6.52
N PRO A 10 18.71 -5.91 -7.11
CA PRO A 10 19.24 -4.78 -6.35
C PRO A 10 18.11 -3.93 -5.76
N ASP A 11 18.15 -3.82 -4.43
CA ASP A 11 17.79 -2.68 -3.59
C ASP A 11 16.61 -1.79 -4.02
N ALA A 12 15.40 -2.25 -3.71
CA ALA A 12 14.19 -1.42 -3.60
C ALA A 12 13.39 -1.83 -2.35
N GLY A 13 14.06 -2.06 -1.22
CA GLY A 13 13.43 -2.65 -0.04
C GLY A 13 12.81 -4.04 -0.31
N PRO A 14 12.04 -4.60 0.64
CA PRO A 14 11.37 -5.89 0.47
C PRO A 14 10.10 -5.82 -0.41
N ILE A 15 9.69 -4.63 -0.84
CA ILE A 15 8.45 -4.42 -1.61
C ILE A 15 8.82 -4.18 -3.08
N SER A 16 8.42 -5.11 -3.96
CA SER A 16 8.73 -4.97 -5.38
C SER A 16 7.79 -3.97 -6.07
N PRO A 17 8.30 -3.05 -6.90
CA PRO A 17 7.48 -2.03 -7.58
C PRO A 17 6.56 -2.61 -8.68
N ASP A 18 6.84 -3.82 -9.15
CA ASP A 18 6.01 -4.52 -10.15
C ASP A 18 4.83 -5.26 -9.52
N TRP A 19 4.82 -5.45 -8.19
CA TRP A 19 3.70 -6.05 -7.49
C TRP A 19 2.45 -5.20 -7.62
N THR A 20 1.30 -5.84 -7.62
CA THR A 20 0.02 -5.15 -7.45
C THR A 20 -0.25 -4.85 -5.98
N THR A 21 -1.11 -3.86 -5.71
CA THR A 21 -1.58 -3.56 -4.34
C THR A 21 -2.18 -4.81 -3.68
N GLY A 22 -2.86 -5.67 -4.45
CA GLY A 22 -3.39 -6.94 -3.95
C GLY A 22 -2.31 -7.95 -3.55
N GLN A 23 -1.24 -8.07 -4.33
CA GLN A 23 -0.10 -8.94 -3.99
C GLN A 23 0.66 -8.40 -2.77
N LEU A 24 0.78 -7.08 -2.66
CA LEU A 24 1.35 -6.44 -1.48
C LEU A 24 0.55 -6.77 -0.21
N LEU A 25 -0.78 -6.66 -0.27
CA LEU A 25 -1.65 -6.97 0.88
C LEU A 25 -1.59 -8.45 1.28
N ASP A 26 -1.56 -9.36 0.30
CA ASP A 26 -1.37 -10.80 0.55
C ASP A 26 -0.02 -11.06 1.25
N TRP A 27 1.04 -10.45 0.74
CA TRP A 27 2.38 -10.54 1.33
C TRP A 27 2.46 -9.95 2.75
N LEU A 28 1.67 -8.91 3.05
CA LEU A 28 1.57 -8.27 4.38
C LEU A 28 0.59 -8.98 5.33
N SER A 29 -0.11 -10.01 4.89
CA SER A 29 -1.02 -10.78 5.75
C SER A 29 -0.27 -11.61 6.81
N GLU A 30 1.03 -11.82 6.65
CA GLU A 30 1.89 -12.52 7.60
C GLU A 30 2.19 -11.65 8.83
N ASP A 31 1.83 -12.13 10.03
CA ASP A 31 1.92 -11.42 11.32
C ASP A 31 3.30 -10.78 11.57
N ALA A 32 4.38 -11.52 11.28
CA ALA A 32 5.76 -11.03 11.46
C ALA A 32 6.06 -9.76 10.65
N ARG A 33 5.41 -9.56 9.50
CA ARG A 33 5.62 -8.38 8.63
C ARG A 33 4.75 -7.19 9.04
N GLN A 34 3.65 -7.43 9.75
CA GLN A 34 2.74 -6.37 10.21
C GLN A 34 3.38 -5.48 11.28
N HIS A 35 4.37 -6.00 11.99
CA HIS A 35 5.13 -5.29 13.03
C HIS A 35 6.51 -4.83 12.59
N ASP A 36 6.88 -5.07 11.32
CA ASP A 36 8.18 -4.69 10.82
C ASP A 36 8.28 -3.16 10.62
N ALA A 37 9.21 -2.53 11.34
CA ALA A 37 9.39 -1.09 11.31
C ALA A 37 10.06 -0.60 10.01
N THR A 38 10.80 -1.46 9.31
CA THR A 38 11.46 -1.11 8.03
C THR A 38 10.44 -0.94 6.91
N LEU A 39 9.26 -1.55 7.05
CA LEU A 39 8.14 -1.40 6.12
C LEU A 39 7.33 -0.12 6.33
N ARG A 40 7.51 0.58 7.45
CA ARG A 40 6.68 1.75 7.79
C ARG A 40 6.80 2.87 6.75
N GLU A 41 8.02 3.26 6.39
CA GLU A 41 8.26 4.33 5.41
C GLU A 41 7.73 4.01 4.00
N PRO A 42 8.03 2.83 3.40
CA PRO A 42 7.50 2.51 2.09
C PRO A 42 5.98 2.36 2.10
N LEU A 43 5.38 1.81 3.16
CA LEU A 43 3.92 1.72 3.29
C LEU A 43 3.27 3.09 3.45
N ALA A 44 3.88 4.02 4.19
CA ALA A 44 3.37 5.38 4.34
C ALA A 44 3.33 6.12 2.99
N ARG A 45 4.34 5.91 2.14
CA ARG A 45 4.35 6.47 0.78
C ARG A 45 3.25 5.87 -0.10
N ILE A 46 3.09 4.54 -0.04
CA ILE A 46 2.04 3.83 -0.82
C ILE A 46 0.65 4.26 -0.38
N GLU A 47 0.44 4.39 0.92
CA GLU A 47 -0.83 4.83 1.51
C GLU A 47 -1.14 6.26 1.09
N ALA A 48 -0.20 7.20 1.22
CA ALA A 48 -0.37 8.58 0.77
C ALA A 48 -0.71 8.69 -0.72
N LEU A 49 -0.15 7.83 -1.58
CA LEU A 49 -0.49 7.80 -3.02
C LEU A 49 -1.89 7.24 -3.30
N LEU A 50 -2.41 6.37 -2.42
CA LEU A 50 -3.69 5.69 -2.59
C LEU A 50 -4.87 6.47 -2.01
N THR A 51 -4.67 7.06 -0.83
CA THR A 51 -5.74 7.67 -0.03
C THR A 51 -5.62 9.18 0.07
N ASP A 52 -4.47 9.75 -0.31
CA ASP A 52 -4.08 11.14 -0.02
C ASP A 52 -4.19 11.48 1.49
N ALA A 53 -4.20 10.47 2.37
CA ALA A 53 -4.48 10.67 3.78
C ALA A 53 -3.30 11.36 4.48
N HIS A 54 -3.63 12.44 5.20
CA HIS A 54 -2.70 13.07 6.12
C HIS A 54 -2.95 12.54 7.53
N TRP A 55 -2.02 11.72 8.04
CA TRP A 55 -2.10 11.22 9.41
C TRP A 55 -1.74 12.32 10.40
N ALA A 56 -2.55 12.50 11.45
CA ALA A 56 -2.27 13.47 12.51
C ALA A 56 -1.07 13.08 13.39
N HIS A 57 -0.72 11.80 13.42
CA HIS A 57 0.41 11.23 14.15
C HIS A 57 1.15 10.22 13.27
N THR A 58 2.40 9.90 13.61
CA THR A 58 3.16 8.86 12.89
C THR A 58 2.43 7.52 12.96
N PRO A 59 1.89 7.00 11.84
CA PRO A 59 1.12 5.77 11.85
C PRO A 59 2.02 4.54 12.03
N SER A 60 1.49 3.53 12.71
CA SER A 60 2.12 2.21 12.81
C SER A 60 1.98 1.44 11.50
N THR A 61 2.89 0.48 11.25
CA THR A 61 2.84 -0.42 10.09
C THR A 61 1.45 -1.08 9.93
N VAL A 62 0.85 -1.59 11.00
CA VAL A 62 -0.51 -2.14 11.01
C VAL A 62 -1.59 -1.12 10.58
N ALA A 63 -1.48 0.14 11.03
CA ALA A 63 -2.45 1.18 10.70
C ALA A 63 -2.40 1.52 9.20
N LEU A 64 -1.19 1.58 8.63
CA LEU A 64 -0.96 1.77 7.20
C LEU A 64 -1.54 0.61 6.38
N ILE A 65 -1.25 -0.64 6.77
CA ILE A 65 -1.80 -1.83 6.12
C ILE A 65 -3.33 -1.79 6.11
N ARG A 66 -3.94 -1.45 7.25
CA ARG A 66 -5.40 -1.37 7.38
C ARG A 66 -6.00 -0.25 6.53
N SER A 67 -5.33 0.90 6.43
CA SER A 67 -5.76 2.00 5.55
C SER A 67 -5.73 1.59 4.08
N ILE A 68 -4.61 0.99 3.63
CA ILE A 68 -4.46 0.49 2.25
C ILE A 68 -5.52 -0.58 1.95
N ALA A 69 -5.72 -1.55 2.85
CA ALA A 69 -6.75 -2.58 2.70
C ALA A 69 -8.17 -1.98 2.68
N GLY A 70 -8.41 -0.94 3.47
CA GLY A 70 -9.66 -0.18 3.47
C GLY A 70 -9.91 0.50 2.11
N ALA A 71 -8.92 1.21 1.58
CA ALA A 71 -9.00 1.86 0.28
C ALA A 71 -9.25 0.84 -0.86
N VAL A 72 -8.54 -0.29 -0.85
CA VAL A 72 -8.76 -1.37 -1.84
C VAL A 72 -10.14 -2.02 -1.69
N ARG A 73 -10.71 -2.04 -0.49
CA ARG A 73 -12.06 -2.55 -0.26
C ARG A 73 -13.13 -1.59 -0.77
N ASP A 74 -12.92 -0.29 -0.62
CA ASP A 74 -13.79 0.76 -1.16
C ASP A 74 -13.73 0.78 -2.68
N GLU A 75 -12.52 0.76 -3.23
CA GLU A 75 -12.23 0.80 -4.67
C GLU A 75 -11.48 -0.48 -5.11
N PRO A 76 -12.18 -1.56 -5.47
CA PRO A 76 -11.56 -2.85 -5.80
C PRO A 76 -10.65 -2.81 -7.04
N ALA A 77 -10.81 -1.81 -7.91
CA ALA A 77 -9.91 -1.55 -9.02
C ALA A 77 -8.47 -1.29 -8.54
N LEU A 78 -8.30 -0.75 -7.33
CA LEU A 78 -6.98 -0.44 -6.77
C LEU A 78 -6.13 -1.70 -6.53
N ARG A 79 -6.78 -2.85 -6.35
CA ARG A 79 -6.13 -4.14 -6.12
C ARG A 79 -5.22 -4.56 -7.28
N SER A 80 -5.59 -4.20 -8.51
CA SER A 80 -4.91 -4.62 -9.74
C SER A 80 -3.82 -3.62 -10.20
N ILE A 81 -3.69 -2.47 -9.54
CA ILE A 81 -2.69 -1.46 -9.89
C ILE A 81 -1.33 -1.88 -9.37
N ARG A 82 -0.31 -1.70 -10.20
CA ARG A 82 1.08 -1.90 -9.77
C ARG A 82 1.56 -0.76 -8.87
N ILE A 83 2.37 -1.08 -7.87
CA ILE A 83 2.94 -0.09 -6.93
C ILE A 83 3.63 1.07 -7.67
N ARG A 84 4.39 0.78 -8.74
CA ARG A 84 5.02 1.82 -9.59
C ARG A 84 4.05 2.78 -10.29
N ASN A 85 2.77 2.45 -10.37
CA ASN A 85 1.75 3.20 -11.11
C ASN A 85 0.78 3.96 -10.19
N LEU A 86 0.94 3.88 -8.86
CA LEU A 86 0.02 4.47 -7.89
C LEU A 86 -0.10 6.00 -7.97
N GLY A 87 0.89 6.70 -8.55
CA GLY A 87 0.83 8.15 -8.81
C GLY A 87 0.25 8.56 -10.17
N LEU A 88 -0.17 7.60 -11.00
CA LEU A 88 -0.77 7.85 -12.32
C LEU A 88 -2.27 7.55 -12.36
N GLN A 89 -2.84 7.16 -11.22
CA GLN A 89 -4.27 6.95 -11.10
C GLN A 89 -5.00 8.29 -11.26
N PRO A 90 -5.90 8.44 -12.26
CA PRO A 90 -6.90 9.49 -12.17
C PRO A 90 -7.71 9.18 -10.92
N THR A 91 -7.72 10.08 -9.94
CA THR A 91 -8.56 9.98 -8.74
C THR A 91 -10.00 9.69 -9.18
N PRO A 92 -10.55 8.48 -8.94
CA PRO A 92 -11.96 8.25 -9.18
C PRO A 92 -12.71 8.97 -8.07
N GLY A 93 -13.09 10.21 -8.34
CA GLY A 93 -13.99 11.00 -7.51
C GLY A 93 -13.47 11.25 -6.11
N VAL A 94 -12.98 12.48 -5.89
CA VAL A 94 -13.29 13.15 -4.63
C VAL A 94 -14.78 12.94 -4.40
N SER A 95 -15.15 12.04 -3.48
CA SER A 95 -16.46 12.09 -2.84
C SER A 95 -16.45 13.40 -2.07
N GLU A 96 -16.80 14.47 -2.80
CA GLU A 96 -17.20 15.74 -2.23
C GLU A 96 -18.34 15.38 -1.28
N ARG A 97 -17.99 15.22 0.00
CA ARG A 97 -18.94 15.18 1.10
C ARG A 97 -19.55 16.56 1.14
N ILE A 98 -20.54 16.78 0.27
CA ILE A 98 -21.42 17.93 0.27
C ILE A 98 -21.93 18.05 1.71
N PRO A 99 -21.64 19.15 2.44
CA PRO A 99 -22.28 19.38 3.72
C PRO A 99 -23.76 19.64 3.41
N GLN A 100 -24.56 18.59 3.56
CA GLN A 100 -25.98 18.66 3.76
C GLN A 100 -26.25 19.43 5.05
N PHE A 101 -26.34 20.75 4.93
CA PHE A 101 -26.98 21.60 5.92
C PHE A 101 -28.21 22.25 5.31
N ALA A 102 -29.30 22.08 6.04
CA ALA A 102 -30.69 22.39 5.72
C ALA A 102 -30.97 23.89 5.61
#